data_AF-A0A3P6T017-F1
#
_entry.id   AF-A0A3P6T017-F1
#
_cell.length_a   1.000
_cell.length_b   1.000
_cell.length_c   1.000
_cell.angle_alpha   90.00
_cell.angle_beta   90.00
_cell.angle_gamma   90.00
#
_symmetry.space_group_name_H-M   'P 1'
#
loop_
_entity.id
_entity.type
_entity.pdbx_description
1 polymer ?
#
loop_
_entity_poly.entity_id
_entity_poly.type
_entity_poly.pdbx_seq_one_letter_code
_entity_poly.pdbx_strand_id
1 'polypeptide(L)'
;MNLTILSKELCKLSTANQKVNEFTRKLHELRFALNGLRDICIFISQCEKLSVELESERRSHADELRQINQDINHLEDTFKSLKNGNASKRECITQKYREIERDLGRINDILCDIGISEMDLLTNEILLPSHFDDIIDNSSTANHLTLTTPLVLNQLSQLSFLEMLNRHRNHILQASDRISCTSSSETATATTSFTDNSSILSVISEPAKMKKCQSCEQLIHRNAPICPRCKAKSRSKYSKRSRKLE
;
A
#
# COMPACT_ATOMS: atom_id res chain seq x y z
N MET A 1 -49.64 -6.22 83.80
CA MET A 1 -49.15 -5.46 82.62
C MET A 1 -50.25 -5.46 81.56
N ASN A 2 -50.37 -4.38 80.78
CA ASN A 2 -51.50 -4.22 79.85
C ASN A 2 -51.15 -4.77 78.45
N LEU A 3 -51.53 -6.03 78.19
CA LEU A 3 -51.08 -6.82 77.03
C LEU A 3 -51.39 -6.16 75.66
N THR A 4 -52.50 -5.41 75.59
CA THR A 4 -52.93 -4.66 74.41
C THR A 4 -52.01 -3.50 74.04
N ILE A 5 -51.33 -2.89 75.00
CA ILE A 5 -50.34 -1.82 74.74
C ILE A 5 -49.08 -2.44 74.12
N LEU A 6 -48.57 -3.52 74.73
CA LEU A 6 -47.40 -4.25 74.22
C LEU A 6 -47.62 -4.78 72.79
N SER A 7 -48.80 -5.31 72.51
CA SER A 7 -49.20 -5.77 71.17
C SER A 7 -49.18 -4.64 70.13
N LYS A 8 -49.68 -3.44 70.48
CA LYS A 8 -49.64 -2.26 69.59
C LYS A 8 -48.21 -1.81 69.29
N GLU A 9 -47.33 -1.76 70.29
CA GLU A 9 -45.93 -1.37 70.07
C GLU A 9 -45.15 -2.43 69.26
N LEU A 10 -45.39 -3.73 69.50
CA LEU A 10 -44.84 -4.81 68.66
C LEU A 10 -45.30 -4.70 67.19
N CYS A 11 -46.56 -4.34 66.95
CA CYS A 11 -47.10 -4.15 65.61
C CYS A 11 -46.46 -2.96 64.88
N LYS A 12 -46.24 -1.82 65.58
CA LYS A 12 -45.47 -0.68 65.07
C LYS A 12 -44.03 -1.07 64.75
N LEU A 13 -43.36 -1.80 65.64
CA LEU A 13 -41.98 -2.24 65.46
C LEU A 13 -41.84 -3.18 64.26
N SER A 14 -42.78 -4.12 64.09
CA SER A 14 -42.87 -5.00 62.92
C SER A 14 -43.04 -4.20 61.61
N THR A 15 -43.96 -3.22 61.61
CA THR A 15 -44.22 -2.34 60.46
C THR A 15 -42.98 -1.50 60.09
N ALA A 16 -42.31 -0.94 61.09
CA ALA A 16 -41.07 -0.18 60.89
C ALA A 16 -39.95 -1.06 60.32
N ASN A 17 -39.78 -2.28 60.85
CA ASN A 17 -38.79 -3.25 60.35
C ASN A 17 -39.10 -3.66 58.90
N GLN A 18 -40.37 -3.91 58.56
CA GLN A 18 -40.78 -4.20 57.18
C GLN A 18 -40.44 -3.03 56.23
N LYS A 19 -40.64 -1.77 56.66
CA LYS A 19 -40.27 -0.58 55.87
C LYS A 19 -38.75 -0.40 55.73
N VAL A 20 -37.96 -0.72 56.75
CA VAL A 20 -36.48 -0.73 56.67
C VAL A 20 -36.01 -1.79 55.67
N ASN A 21 -36.61 -2.98 55.64
CA ASN A 21 -36.28 -4.02 54.67
C ASN A 21 -36.67 -3.63 53.23
N GLU A 22 -37.84 -3.00 53.05
CA GLU A 22 -38.28 -2.46 51.76
C GLU A 22 -37.31 -1.38 51.23
N PHE A 23 -36.93 -0.43 52.09
CA PHE A 23 -35.94 0.60 51.77
C PHE A 23 -34.57 0.00 51.43
N THR A 24 -34.11 -0.98 52.20
CA THR A 24 -32.81 -1.65 51.99
C THR A 24 -32.77 -2.37 50.64
N ARG A 25 -33.85 -3.05 50.26
CA ARG A 25 -34.00 -3.64 48.92
C ARG A 25 -33.95 -2.59 47.82
N LYS A 26 -34.68 -1.48 47.97
CA LYS A 26 -34.69 -0.37 46.98
C LYS A 26 -33.32 0.30 46.85
N LEU A 27 -32.59 0.46 47.95
CA LEU A 27 -31.22 0.96 47.95
C LEU A 27 -30.25 0.01 47.22
N HIS A 28 -30.43 -1.31 47.36
CA HIS A 28 -29.65 -2.29 46.61
C HIS A 28 -29.96 -2.26 45.11
N GLU A 29 -31.25 -2.25 44.73
CA GLU A 29 -31.71 -2.10 43.34
C GLU A 29 -31.10 -0.83 42.68
N LEU A 30 -31.11 0.31 43.40
CA LEU A 30 -30.53 1.57 42.91
C LEU A 30 -29.00 1.50 42.76
N ARG A 31 -28.28 0.89 43.72
CA ARG A 31 -26.82 0.72 43.64
C ARG A 31 -26.41 -0.18 42.47
N PHE A 32 -27.16 -1.24 42.21
CA PHE A 32 -26.92 -2.12 41.06
C PHE A 32 -27.10 -1.36 39.74
N ALA A 33 -28.20 -0.61 39.60
CA ALA A 33 -28.44 0.23 38.42
C ALA A 33 -27.36 1.31 38.23
N LEU A 34 -26.89 1.94 39.32
CA LEU A 34 -25.81 2.92 39.27
C LEU A 34 -24.48 2.30 38.80
N ASN A 35 -24.16 1.07 39.22
CA ASN A 35 -22.95 0.39 38.74
C ASN A 35 -23.06 0.05 37.24
N GLY A 36 -24.20 -0.48 36.80
CA GLY A 36 -24.43 -0.74 35.37
C GLY A 36 -24.32 0.52 34.51
N LEU A 37 -24.80 1.66 35.00
CA LEU A 37 -24.61 2.96 34.33
C LEU A 37 -23.12 3.35 34.25
N ARG A 38 -22.36 3.15 35.34
CA ARG A 38 -20.92 3.43 35.37
C ARG A 38 -20.16 2.57 34.35
N ASP A 39 -20.49 1.28 34.25
CA ASP A 39 -19.86 0.36 33.31
C ASP A 39 -20.15 0.77 31.85
N ILE A 40 -21.38 1.21 31.56
CA ILE A 40 -21.77 1.78 30.26
C ILE A 40 -20.98 3.06 29.94
N CYS A 41 -20.81 3.98 30.91
CA CYS A 41 -20.03 5.20 30.70
C CYS A 41 -18.55 4.89 30.41
N ILE A 42 -17.96 3.89 31.07
CA ILE A 42 -16.59 3.43 30.79
C ILE A 42 -16.50 2.87 29.36
N PHE A 43 -17.46 2.04 28.95
CA PHE A 43 -17.50 1.49 27.60
C PHE A 43 -17.65 2.58 26.52
N ILE A 44 -18.53 3.58 26.72
CA ILE A 44 -18.67 4.72 25.80
C ILE A 44 -17.34 5.47 25.66
N SER A 45 -16.66 5.76 26.77
CA SER A 45 -15.36 6.44 26.74
C SER A 45 -14.27 5.64 25.99
N GLN A 46 -14.31 4.31 26.08
CA GLN A 46 -13.44 3.43 25.29
C GLN A 46 -13.77 3.48 23.79
N CYS A 47 -15.07 3.49 23.42
CA CYS A 47 -15.49 3.65 22.03
C CYS A 47 -15.11 5.02 21.45
N GLU A 48 -15.25 6.09 22.23
CA GLU A 48 -14.82 7.44 21.83
C GLU A 48 -13.31 7.49 21.58
N LYS A 49 -12.51 6.93 22.49
CA LYS A 49 -11.06 6.82 22.32
C LYS A 49 -10.68 6.06 21.04
N LEU A 50 -11.26 4.89 20.82
CA LEU A 50 -11.00 4.09 19.61
C LEU A 50 -11.43 4.82 18.33
N SER A 51 -12.53 5.57 18.36
CA SER A 51 -13.00 6.40 17.24
C SER A 51 -11.99 7.50 16.88
N VAL A 52 -11.38 8.14 17.89
CA VAL A 52 -10.32 9.14 17.69
C VAL A 52 -9.05 8.51 17.12
N GLU A 53 -8.66 7.33 17.61
CA GLU A 53 -7.50 6.59 17.09
C GLU A 53 -7.70 6.21 15.61
N LEU A 54 -8.83 5.61 15.25
CA LEU A 54 -9.19 5.27 13.87
C LEU A 54 -9.25 6.50 12.94
N GLU A 55 -9.80 7.63 13.40
CA GLU A 55 -9.85 8.87 12.62
C GLU A 55 -8.46 9.52 12.47
N SER A 56 -7.50 9.21 13.36
CA SER A 56 -6.11 9.61 13.21
C SER A 56 -5.36 8.75 12.19
N GLU A 57 -5.54 7.42 12.23
CA GLU A 57 -5.01 6.47 11.23
C GLU A 57 -5.54 6.80 9.83
N ARG A 58 -6.86 7.00 9.71
CA ARG A 58 -7.52 7.38 8.45
C ARG A 58 -6.97 8.69 7.86
N ARG A 59 -6.50 9.61 8.71
CA ARG A 59 -5.85 10.86 8.27
C ARG A 59 -4.41 10.62 7.81
N SER A 60 -3.62 9.83 8.55
CA SER A 60 -2.27 9.41 8.12
C SER A 60 -2.30 8.79 6.73
N HIS A 61 -3.17 7.79 6.52
CA HIS A 61 -3.30 7.11 5.23
C HIS A 61 -3.73 8.06 4.10
N ALA A 62 -4.54 9.09 4.40
CA ALA A 62 -4.93 10.09 3.41
C ALA A 62 -3.79 11.02 3.00
N ASP A 63 -2.88 11.34 3.92
CA ASP A 63 -1.70 12.16 3.66
C ASP A 63 -0.57 11.36 2.99
N GLU A 64 -0.38 10.09 3.35
CA GLU A 64 0.48 9.14 2.62
C GLU A 64 0.03 8.97 1.16
N LEU A 65 -1.27 8.81 0.91
CA LEU A 65 -1.83 8.76 -0.44
C LEU A 65 -1.62 10.07 -1.20
N ARG A 66 -1.64 11.23 -0.54
CA ARG A 66 -1.30 12.51 -1.18
C ARG A 66 0.17 12.55 -1.58
N GLN A 67 1.08 12.12 -0.70
CA GLN A 67 2.51 12.07 -1.00
C GLN A 67 2.79 11.15 -2.20
N ILE A 68 2.25 9.93 -2.21
CA ILE A 68 2.40 8.98 -3.32
C ILE A 68 1.92 9.59 -4.65
N ASN A 69 0.80 10.32 -4.66
CA ASN A 69 0.33 11.00 -5.88
C ASN A 69 1.25 12.15 -6.31
N GLN A 70 1.85 12.89 -5.38
CA GLN A 70 2.85 13.92 -5.70
C GLN A 70 4.12 13.29 -6.29
N ASP A 71 4.60 12.20 -5.70
CA ASP A 71 5.79 11.48 -6.14
C ASP A 71 5.58 10.87 -7.55
N ILE A 72 4.39 10.32 -7.83
CA ILE A 72 4.01 9.84 -9.17
C ILE A 72 4.12 10.98 -10.20
N ASN A 73 3.51 12.13 -9.93
CA ASN A 73 3.56 13.28 -10.85
C ASN A 73 5.01 13.75 -11.09
N HIS A 74 5.82 13.84 -10.03
CA HIS A 74 7.23 14.20 -10.12
C HIS A 74 8.04 13.19 -10.96
N LEU A 75 7.80 11.89 -10.77
CA LEU A 75 8.46 10.84 -11.55
C LEU A 75 8.01 10.84 -13.02
N GLU A 76 6.74 11.10 -13.30
CA GLU A 76 6.24 11.27 -14.67
C GLU A 76 6.92 12.44 -15.39
N ASP A 77 7.06 13.59 -14.72
CA ASP A 77 7.70 14.77 -15.32
C ASP A 77 9.21 14.60 -15.48
N THR A 78 9.86 13.92 -14.52
CA THR A 78 11.26 13.48 -14.65
C THR A 78 11.43 12.55 -15.86
N PHE A 79 10.52 11.58 -16.03
CA PHE A 79 10.54 10.65 -17.16
C PHE A 79 10.30 11.34 -18.51
N LYS A 80 9.34 12.28 -18.59
CA LYS A 80 9.11 13.13 -19.78
C LYS A 80 10.37 13.92 -20.14
N SER A 81 11.02 14.54 -19.15
CA SER A 81 12.27 15.30 -19.34
C SER A 81 13.40 14.42 -19.88
N LEU A 82 13.65 13.26 -19.25
CA LEU A 82 14.66 12.29 -19.71
C LEU A 82 14.36 11.74 -21.11
N LYS A 83 13.10 11.41 -21.41
CA LYS A 83 12.67 10.94 -22.72
C LYS A 83 12.91 11.99 -23.80
N ASN A 84 12.55 13.24 -23.55
CA ASN A 84 12.77 14.35 -24.49
C ASN A 84 14.27 14.61 -24.70
N GLY A 85 15.06 14.67 -23.62
CA GLY A 85 16.51 14.84 -23.71
C GLY A 85 17.21 13.71 -24.47
N ASN A 86 16.75 12.46 -24.32
CA ASN A 86 17.27 11.33 -25.10
C ASN A 86 16.79 11.36 -26.57
N ALA A 87 15.58 11.81 -26.85
CA ALA A 87 15.09 12.00 -28.22
C ALA A 87 15.93 13.04 -28.96
N SER A 88 16.20 14.21 -28.35
CA SER A 88 17.07 15.24 -28.95
C SER A 88 18.51 14.77 -29.14
N LYS A 89 19.05 13.95 -28.23
CA LYS A 89 20.37 13.32 -28.42
C LYS A 89 20.38 12.34 -29.59
N ARG A 90 19.37 11.46 -29.70
CA ARG A 90 19.21 10.55 -30.86
C ARG A 90 19.14 11.33 -32.16
N GLU A 91 18.32 12.38 -32.22
CA GLU A 91 18.18 13.22 -33.42
C GLU A 91 19.49 13.90 -33.82
N CYS A 92 20.25 14.42 -32.84
CA CYS A 92 21.59 14.98 -33.07
C CYS A 92 22.58 13.92 -33.62
N ILE A 93 22.57 12.70 -33.06
CA ILE A 93 23.39 11.58 -33.55
C ILE A 93 23.00 11.21 -34.98
N THR A 94 21.71 11.01 -35.28
CA THR A 94 21.23 10.72 -36.64
C THR A 94 21.56 11.84 -37.63
N GLN A 95 21.50 13.11 -37.21
CA GLN A 95 21.91 14.24 -38.03
C GLN A 95 23.42 14.21 -38.34
N LYS A 96 24.26 13.84 -37.37
CA LYS A 96 25.71 13.68 -37.59
C LYS A 96 26.04 12.52 -38.52
N TYR A 97 25.30 11.41 -38.46
CA TYR A 97 25.44 10.32 -39.43
C TYR A 97 25.11 10.79 -40.86
N ARG A 98 23.99 11.50 -41.07
CA ARG A 98 23.64 12.08 -42.38
C ARG A 98 24.61 13.16 -42.87
N GLU A 99 25.43 13.74 -42.01
CA GLU A 99 26.54 14.60 -42.42
C GLU A 99 27.70 13.75 -42.93
N ILE A 100 28.11 12.72 -42.18
CA ILE A 100 29.17 11.79 -42.58
C ILE A 100 28.85 11.08 -43.91
N GLU A 101 27.62 10.59 -44.10
CA GLU A 101 27.21 9.94 -45.36
C GLU A 101 27.31 10.87 -46.58
N ARG A 102 26.96 12.16 -46.41
CA ARG A 102 27.10 13.16 -47.49
C ARG A 102 28.54 13.53 -47.75
N ASP A 103 29.37 13.59 -46.71
CA ASP A 103 30.80 13.85 -46.84
C ASP A 103 31.50 12.67 -47.53
N LEU A 104 31.10 11.44 -47.20
CA LEU A 104 31.55 10.21 -47.85
C LEU A 104 31.23 10.19 -49.34
N GLY A 105 29.98 10.48 -49.72
CA GLY A 105 29.57 10.59 -51.12
C GLY A 105 30.42 11.60 -51.89
N ARG A 106 30.60 12.80 -51.34
CA ARG A 106 31.45 13.86 -51.94
C ARG A 106 32.92 13.45 -52.08
N ILE A 107 33.47 12.68 -51.14
CA ILE A 107 34.83 12.15 -51.26
C ILE A 107 34.89 11.12 -52.39
N ASN A 108 33.93 10.18 -52.45
CA ASN A 108 33.89 9.17 -53.51
C ASN A 108 33.76 9.80 -54.91
N ASP A 109 32.93 10.84 -55.08
CA ASP A 109 32.84 11.61 -56.33
C ASP A 109 34.22 12.15 -56.76
N ILE A 110 34.99 12.73 -55.83
CA ILE A 110 36.35 13.24 -56.07
C ILE A 110 37.34 12.11 -56.42
N LEU A 111 37.22 10.92 -55.79
CA LEU A 111 38.06 9.77 -56.11
C LEU A 111 37.79 9.26 -57.54
N CYS A 112 36.52 9.23 -57.97
CA CYS A 112 36.13 8.93 -59.34
C CYS A 112 36.68 9.95 -60.34
N ASP A 113 36.60 11.25 -60.05
CA ASP A 113 37.18 12.32 -60.89
C ASP A 113 38.71 12.20 -61.06
N ILE A 114 39.40 11.61 -60.07
CA ILE A 114 40.86 11.33 -60.11
C ILE A 114 41.18 10.01 -60.85
N GLY A 115 40.15 9.22 -61.20
CA GLY A 115 40.29 7.97 -61.96
C GLY A 115 40.44 6.71 -61.10
N ILE A 116 40.03 6.75 -59.82
CA ILE A 116 39.95 5.55 -58.99
C ILE A 116 38.74 4.70 -59.39
N SER A 117 38.92 3.38 -59.37
CA SER A 117 37.87 2.41 -59.71
C SER A 117 36.73 2.41 -58.69
N GLU A 118 35.50 2.20 -59.15
CA GLU A 118 34.30 2.11 -58.31
C GLU A 118 34.40 1.00 -57.23
N MET A 119 35.27 0.01 -57.45
CA MET A 119 35.52 -1.09 -56.50
C MET A 119 36.42 -0.71 -55.31
N ASP A 120 37.14 0.41 -55.39
CA ASP A 120 38.07 0.89 -54.35
C ASP A 120 37.49 2.08 -53.55
N LEU A 121 36.20 2.40 -53.74
CA LEU A 121 35.52 3.50 -53.06
C LEU A 121 35.25 3.22 -51.58
N LEU A 122 35.15 4.29 -50.80
CA LEU A 122 34.90 4.21 -49.36
C LEU A 122 33.42 3.87 -49.11
N THR A 123 33.15 2.71 -48.51
CA THR A 123 31.80 2.30 -48.12
C THR A 123 31.51 2.58 -46.64
N ASN A 124 30.22 2.69 -46.28
CA ASN A 124 29.79 2.90 -44.90
C ASN A 124 30.33 1.81 -43.95
N GLU A 125 30.42 0.55 -44.40
CA GLU A 125 30.94 -0.58 -43.61
C GLU A 125 32.43 -0.45 -43.25
N ILE A 126 33.22 0.29 -44.04
CA ILE A 126 34.65 0.53 -43.77
C ILE A 126 34.85 1.60 -42.69
N LEU A 127 33.89 2.53 -42.53
CA LEU A 127 34.02 3.71 -41.65
C LEU A 127 33.13 3.65 -40.40
N LEU A 128 32.02 2.92 -40.44
CA LEU A 128 31.08 2.75 -39.34
C LEU A 128 31.03 1.27 -38.92
N PRO A 129 31.57 0.88 -37.76
CA PRO A 129 31.36 -0.47 -37.25
C PRO A 129 29.89 -0.65 -36.84
N SER A 130 29.32 -1.83 -37.13
CA SER A 130 27.88 -2.15 -37.02
C SER A 130 27.24 -2.05 -35.62
N HIS A 131 28.03 -1.79 -34.56
CA HIS A 131 27.57 -1.66 -33.17
C HIS A 131 26.63 -0.47 -32.84
N PHE A 132 26.33 0.41 -33.81
CA PHE A 132 25.52 1.60 -33.56
C PHE A 132 24.02 1.43 -33.83
N ASP A 133 23.61 0.55 -34.75
CA ASP A 133 22.19 0.34 -35.06
C ASP A 133 21.43 -0.28 -33.88
N ASP A 134 22.09 -1.20 -33.16
CA ASP A 134 21.57 -1.80 -31.91
C ASP A 134 21.19 -0.76 -30.84
N ILE A 135 21.80 0.43 -30.84
CA ILE A 135 21.53 1.49 -29.85
C ILE A 135 20.25 2.26 -30.20
N ILE A 136 19.86 2.28 -31.48
CA ILE A 136 18.73 3.06 -31.98
C ILE A 136 17.41 2.28 -31.78
N ASP A 137 17.42 0.96 -31.98
CA ASP A 137 16.20 0.14 -31.98
C ASP A 137 15.86 -0.55 -30.65
N ASN A 138 16.84 -0.92 -29.81
CA ASN A 138 16.60 -1.66 -28.55
C ASN A 138 15.80 -0.90 -27.47
N SER A 139 15.41 0.35 -27.72
CA SER A 139 14.52 1.13 -26.85
C SER A 139 13.03 0.91 -27.10
N SER A 140 12.65 0.28 -28.23
CA SER A 140 11.25 0.05 -28.60
C SER A 140 10.59 -1.12 -27.84
N THR A 141 11.40 -2.08 -27.39
CA THR A 141 10.97 -3.34 -26.71
C THR A 141 11.09 -3.29 -25.18
N ALA A 142 11.72 -2.27 -24.60
CA ALA A 142 11.99 -2.13 -23.16
C ALA A 142 10.74 -1.80 -22.28
N ASN A 143 9.55 -2.19 -22.71
CA ASN A 143 8.28 -1.96 -22.01
C ASN A 143 7.92 -3.06 -20.97
N HIS A 144 8.84 -3.97 -20.66
CA HIS A 144 8.59 -5.01 -19.64
C HIS A 144 9.84 -5.34 -18.81
N LEU A 145 9.83 -4.89 -17.55
CA LEU A 145 10.64 -5.30 -16.39
C LEU A 145 11.93 -6.10 -16.66
N THR A 146 13.07 -5.41 -16.77
CA THR A 146 14.38 -5.93 -16.34
C THR A 146 15.19 -4.84 -15.64
N LEU A 147 15.04 -4.73 -14.33
CA LEU A 147 15.78 -3.77 -13.48
C LEU A 147 17.22 -4.25 -13.15
N THR A 148 17.87 -4.96 -14.08
CA THR A 148 19.12 -5.71 -13.83
C THR A 148 20.00 -5.89 -15.07
N THR A 149 20.68 -4.84 -15.54
CA THR A 149 21.98 -4.98 -16.24
C THR A 149 22.79 -3.67 -16.12
N PRO A 150 24.11 -3.73 -15.88
CA PRO A 150 24.90 -2.54 -15.56
C PRO A 150 25.40 -1.84 -16.83
N LEU A 151 24.94 -0.62 -17.09
CA LEU A 151 25.52 0.23 -18.13
C LEU A 151 26.78 0.93 -17.58
N VAL A 152 27.95 0.49 -18.02
CA VAL A 152 29.27 0.85 -17.47
C VAL A 152 29.69 2.32 -17.72
N LEU A 153 28.88 3.13 -18.41
CA LEU A 153 29.30 4.46 -18.91
C LEU A 153 28.56 5.67 -18.30
N ASN A 154 28.23 5.67 -17.00
CA ASN A 154 27.93 6.92 -16.27
C ASN A 154 28.02 6.86 -14.73
N GLN A 155 29.06 6.21 -14.18
CA GLN A 155 29.12 5.83 -12.76
C GLN A 155 29.33 6.95 -11.70
N LEU A 156 29.31 8.24 -12.06
CA LEU A 156 29.62 9.33 -11.10
C LEU A 156 28.44 10.21 -10.67
N SER A 157 27.25 10.08 -11.27
CA SER A 157 26.07 10.89 -10.89
C SER A 157 24.86 10.08 -10.39
N GLN A 158 24.71 8.81 -10.82
CA GLN A 158 23.54 8.00 -10.49
C GLN A 158 23.59 7.34 -9.11
N LEU A 159 24.77 7.28 -8.47
CA LEU A 159 24.94 6.66 -7.15
C LEU A 159 24.14 7.38 -6.06
N SER A 160 24.04 8.72 -6.08
CA SER A 160 23.35 9.49 -5.03
C SER A 160 21.86 9.18 -4.92
N PHE A 161 21.16 9.02 -6.05
CA PHE A 161 19.73 8.70 -6.09
C PHE A 161 19.46 7.26 -5.64
N LEU A 162 20.27 6.31 -6.10
CA LEU A 162 20.15 4.90 -5.73
C LEU A 162 20.50 4.68 -4.24
N GLU A 163 21.47 5.42 -3.71
CA GLU A 163 21.82 5.43 -2.29
C GLU A 163 20.76 6.12 -1.42
N MET A 164 20.10 7.17 -1.92
CA MET A 164 18.94 7.79 -1.26
C MET A 164 17.74 6.83 -1.17
N LEU A 165 17.42 6.09 -2.23
CA LEU A 165 16.38 5.06 -2.23
C LEU A 165 16.72 3.92 -1.25
N ASN A 166 17.98 3.48 -1.22
CA ASN A 166 18.44 2.47 -0.25
C ASN A 166 18.39 2.98 1.20
N ARG A 167 18.68 4.26 1.46
CA ARG A 167 18.49 4.88 2.79
C ARG A 167 17.02 4.87 3.22
N HIS A 168 16.09 5.20 2.33
CA HIS A 168 14.65 5.15 2.63
C HIS A 168 14.18 3.71 2.93
N ARG A 169 14.59 2.74 2.11
CA ARG A 169 14.30 1.31 2.33
C ARG A 169 14.77 0.82 3.70
N ASN A 170 15.98 1.21 4.12
CA ASN A 170 16.51 0.83 5.43
C ASN A 170 15.81 1.54 6.60
N HIS A 171 15.31 2.76 6.40
CA HIS A 171 14.52 3.48 7.41
C HIS A 171 13.16 2.81 7.67
N ILE A 172 12.49 2.34 6.62
CA ILE A 172 11.21 1.62 6.73
C ILE A 172 11.38 0.28 7.47
N LEU A 173 12.49 -0.43 7.21
CA LEU A 173 12.79 -1.69 7.91
C LEU A 173 13.18 -1.46 9.39
N GLN A 174 14.05 -0.49 9.69
CA GLN A 174 14.43 -0.18 11.09
C GLN A 174 13.29 0.40 11.93
N ALA A 175 12.28 1.02 11.32
CA ALA A 175 11.08 1.46 12.04
C ALA A 175 10.27 0.26 12.60
N SER A 176 10.32 -0.89 11.92
CA SER A 176 9.63 -2.11 12.35
C SER A 176 10.29 -2.80 13.55
N ASP A 177 11.60 -2.62 13.74
CA ASP A 177 12.37 -3.26 14.83
C ASP A 177 12.39 -2.45 16.14
N ARG A 178 11.94 -1.18 16.14
CA ARG A 178 11.99 -0.28 17.32
C ARG A 178 10.75 -0.32 18.23
N ILE A 179 9.76 -1.17 17.94
CA ILE A 179 8.56 -1.32 18.80
C ILE A 179 8.78 -2.40 19.88
N SER A 180 9.82 -3.23 19.77
CA SER A 180 10.17 -4.26 20.75
C SER A 180 11.54 -4.01 21.39
N CYS A 181 11.61 -3.23 22.49
CA CYS A 181 12.60 -3.35 23.58
C CYS A 181 12.55 -2.16 24.58
N THR A 182 11.64 -2.19 25.57
CA THR A 182 11.79 -1.38 26.82
C THR A 182 11.14 -2.05 28.05
N SER A 183 11.80 -3.03 28.65
CA SER A 183 11.92 -3.17 30.13
C SER A 183 12.78 -4.39 30.50
N SER A 184 13.57 -4.26 31.56
CA SER A 184 14.54 -5.25 32.05
C SER A 184 14.12 -5.78 33.42
N SER A 185 14.35 -7.07 33.71
CA SER A 185 14.41 -7.73 35.05
C SER A 185 13.20 -7.54 36.01
N GLU A 186 12.71 -8.49 36.82
CA GLU A 186 13.01 -9.90 37.18
C GLU A 186 11.82 -10.39 38.06
N THR A 187 11.56 -11.64 38.46
CA THR A 187 12.24 -12.97 38.45
C THR A 187 11.16 -14.10 38.33
N ALA A 188 11.54 -15.37 38.53
CA ALA A 188 10.70 -16.47 39.07
C ALA A 188 9.65 -17.17 38.17
N THR A 189 10.14 -18.18 37.43
CA THR A 189 9.60 -19.57 37.39
C THR A 189 8.08 -19.83 37.46
N ALA A 190 7.50 -20.24 36.33
CA ALA A 190 6.48 -21.30 36.29
C ALA A 190 6.45 -22.00 34.91
N THR A 191 6.44 -23.33 34.92
CA THR A 191 6.43 -24.19 33.72
C THR A 191 5.02 -24.34 33.16
N THR A 192 4.78 -24.08 31.86
CA THR A 192 3.77 -24.84 31.08
C THR A 192 4.00 -24.81 29.57
N SER A 193 3.64 -25.92 28.95
CA SER A 193 3.78 -26.33 27.56
C SER A 193 3.19 -25.42 26.46
N PHE A 194 3.87 -25.47 25.31
CA PHE A 194 3.49 -24.96 23.98
C PHE A 194 2.04 -25.26 23.53
N THR A 195 1.40 -24.31 22.85
CA THR A 195 0.73 -24.47 21.53
C THR A 195 0.39 -23.12 20.89
N ASP A 196 0.73 -22.97 19.60
CA ASP A 196 0.05 -22.19 18.55
C ASP A 196 -0.20 -20.66 18.67
N ASN A 197 0.86 -19.87 18.43
CA ASN A 197 0.74 -18.48 17.93
C ASN A 197 0.82 -18.35 16.39
N SER A 198 0.70 -19.45 15.64
CA SER A 198 0.79 -19.46 14.16
C SER A 198 -0.45 -18.88 13.45
N SER A 199 -1.57 -18.76 14.15
CA SER A 199 -2.91 -18.55 13.57
C SER A 199 -3.24 -17.12 13.12
N ILE A 200 -2.40 -16.12 13.42
CA ILE A 200 -2.68 -14.71 13.07
C ILE A 200 -2.03 -14.30 11.73
N LEU A 201 -0.89 -14.91 11.36
CA LEU A 201 -0.19 -14.57 10.12
C LEU A 201 -0.83 -15.19 8.85
N SER A 202 -1.74 -16.15 9.00
CA SER A 202 -2.43 -16.82 7.90
C SER A 202 -3.61 -16.02 7.33
N VAL A 203 -4.13 -15.01 8.03
CA VAL A 203 -5.31 -14.23 7.64
C VAL A 203 -5.02 -13.22 6.52
N ILE A 204 -3.76 -12.81 6.35
CA ILE A 204 -3.35 -11.75 5.40
C ILE A 204 -3.09 -12.30 3.97
N SER A 205 -3.05 -13.63 3.78
CA SER A 205 -2.74 -14.26 2.49
C SER A 205 -3.74 -15.34 2.07
N GLU A 206 -5.05 -15.09 2.22
CA GLU A 206 -6.04 -15.87 1.46
C GLU A 206 -6.05 -15.34 0.01
N PRO A 207 -5.61 -16.11 -1.00
CA PRO A 207 -5.47 -15.62 -2.38
C PRO A 207 -6.83 -15.14 -2.89
N ALA A 208 -6.90 -13.86 -3.21
CA ALA A 208 -8.15 -13.13 -3.38
C ALA A 208 -9.07 -13.83 -4.40
N LYS A 209 -10.12 -14.52 -3.89
CA LYS A 209 -11.01 -15.38 -4.67
C LYS A 209 -11.45 -14.63 -5.94
N MET A 210 -11.14 -15.18 -7.11
CA MET A 210 -11.42 -14.55 -8.40
C MET A 210 -12.76 -15.05 -8.98
N LYS A 211 -13.34 -14.26 -9.89
CA LYS A 211 -14.49 -14.63 -10.72
C LYS A 211 -14.16 -14.34 -12.19
N LYS A 212 -14.70 -15.12 -13.13
CA LYS A 212 -14.67 -14.75 -14.55
C LYS A 212 -15.64 -13.59 -14.82
N CYS A 213 -15.27 -12.67 -15.70
CA CYS A 213 -16.18 -11.67 -16.24
C CYS A 213 -17.27 -12.33 -17.11
N GLN A 214 -18.53 -11.94 -16.96
CA GLN A 214 -19.64 -12.48 -17.77
C GLN A 214 -19.64 -12.03 -19.24
N SER A 215 -18.80 -11.06 -19.62
CA SER A 215 -18.80 -10.46 -20.96
C SER A 215 -17.51 -10.67 -21.76
N CYS A 216 -16.39 -10.99 -21.11
CA CYS A 216 -15.11 -11.24 -21.77
C CYS A 216 -14.27 -12.35 -21.10
N GLU A 217 -14.88 -13.11 -20.19
CA GLU A 217 -14.31 -14.24 -19.43
C GLU A 217 -13.06 -14.00 -18.58
N GLN A 218 -12.39 -12.84 -18.69
CA GLN A 218 -11.20 -12.50 -17.93
C GLN A 218 -11.43 -12.68 -16.41
N LEU A 219 -10.42 -13.26 -15.73
CA LEU A 219 -10.39 -13.34 -14.27
C LEU A 219 -10.30 -11.92 -13.67
N ILE A 220 -11.24 -11.62 -12.77
CA ILE A 220 -11.33 -10.37 -12.02
C ILE A 220 -11.59 -10.67 -10.54
N HIS A 221 -11.23 -9.75 -9.65
CA HIS A 221 -11.50 -9.87 -8.22
C HIS A 221 -12.99 -10.10 -7.94
N ARG A 222 -13.37 -11.02 -7.04
CA ARG A 222 -14.79 -11.41 -6.80
C ARG A 222 -15.69 -10.25 -6.40
N ASN A 223 -15.15 -9.23 -5.74
CA ASN A 223 -15.88 -8.02 -5.36
C ASN A 223 -15.75 -6.86 -6.37
N ALA A 224 -15.05 -7.02 -7.50
CA ALA A 224 -14.95 -5.98 -8.53
C ALA A 224 -16.35 -5.63 -9.10
N PRO A 225 -16.77 -4.36 -9.07
CA PRO A 225 -18.09 -3.95 -9.58
C PRO A 225 -18.13 -3.84 -11.11
N ILE A 226 -16.98 -3.61 -11.74
CA ILE A 226 -16.80 -3.39 -13.17
C ILE A 226 -15.57 -4.17 -13.63
N CYS A 227 -15.60 -4.77 -14.83
CA CYS A 227 -14.42 -5.41 -15.43
C CYS A 227 -13.41 -4.34 -15.91
N PRO A 228 -12.11 -4.42 -15.54
CA PRO A 228 -11.12 -3.45 -15.99
C PRO A 228 -10.87 -3.49 -17.50
N ARG A 229 -10.97 -4.68 -18.13
CA ARG A 229 -10.76 -4.91 -19.57
C ARG A 229 -11.92 -4.39 -20.42
N CYS A 230 -13.14 -4.89 -20.22
CA CYS A 230 -14.29 -4.59 -21.10
C CYS A 230 -15.30 -3.58 -20.53
N LYS A 231 -15.07 -3.04 -19.32
CA LYS A 231 -15.97 -2.10 -18.60
C LYS A 231 -17.41 -2.60 -18.33
N ALA A 232 -17.72 -3.87 -18.60
CA ALA A 232 -19.00 -4.46 -18.25
C ALA A 232 -19.21 -4.52 -16.72
N LYS A 233 -20.42 -4.15 -16.25
CA LYS A 233 -20.81 -4.25 -14.84
C LYS A 233 -20.93 -5.71 -14.42
N SER A 234 -20.25 -6.09 -13.34
CA SER A 234 -20.30 -7.46 -12.82
C SER A 234 -21.44 -7.62 -11.80
N ARG A 235 -22.48 -8.36 -12.17
CA ARG A 235 -23.57 -8.74 -11.24
C ARG A 235 -23.25 -10.06 -10.56
N SER A 236 -23.45 -10.15 -9.24
CA SER A 236 -23.40 -11.42 -8.51
C SER A 236 -24.57 -12.31 -8.92
N LYS A 237 -24.33 -13.59 -9.21
CA LYS A 237 -25.40 -14.55 -9.56
C LYS A 237 -26.36 -14.84 -8.39
N TYR A 238 -25.93 -14.60 -7.15
CA TYR A 238 -26.80 -14.66 -5.98
C TYR A 238 -27.44 -13.29 -5.74
N SER A 239 -28.76 -13.24 -5.80
CA SER A 239 -29.56 -12.13 -5.29
C SER A 239 -29.36 -12.00 -3.78
N LYS A 240 -29.32 -10.78 -3.25
CA LYS A 240 -29.37 -10.55 -1.80
C LYS A 240 -30.66 -11.17 -1.28
N ARG A 241 -30.58 -12.09 -0.31
CA ARG A 241 -31.75 -12.58 0.44
C ARG A 241 -32.52 -11.34 0.93
N SER A 242 -33.78 -11.22 0.56
CA SER A 242 -34.70 -10.27 1.17
C SER A 242 -34.77 -10.59 2.65
N ARG A 243 -34.42 -9.62 3.50
CA ARG A 243 -34.76 -9.70 4.93
C ARG A 243 -36.29 -9.64 5.00
N LYS A 244 -36.92 -10.72 5.46
CA LYS A 244 -38.28 -10.62 6.00
C LYS A 244 -38.20 -9.67 7.19
N LEU A 245 -39.03 -8.64 7.21
CA LEU A 245 -39.46 -8.07 8.48
C LEU A 245 -40.47 -9.07 9.06
N GLU A 246 -40.30 -9.36 10.34
CA GLU A 246 -41.19 -10.09 11.23
C GLU A 246 -41.10 -9.38 12.59
#